data_AF-A0A352GH61-F1
#
_entry.id   AF-A0A352GH61-F1
#
_cell.length_a   1.000
_cell.length_b   1.000
_cell.length_c   1.000
_cell.angle_alpha   90.00
_cell.angle_beta   90.00
_cell.angle_gamma   90.00
#
_symmetry.space_group_name_H-M   'P 1'
#
loop_
_entity.id
_entity.type
_entity.pdbx_description
1 polymer ?
#
loop_
_entity_poly.entity_id
_entity_poly.type
_entity_poly.pdbx_seq_one_letter_code
_entity_poly.pdbx_strand_id
1 'polypeptide(L)'
;IGGTVGDIEGLPFLEAIRQLRNDLGRDRTMYMHLTLLPYIPTAGELKTKPTQHSVKELLSVGIQPDVLLCRADRPLPEGERKKISLFCNVDERDVIPALDVDTIYRVPLAYHAEGLDASV
;
A
#
# COMPACT_ATOMS: atom_id res chain seq x y z
N ILE A 1 -2.78 -7.72 -8.50
CA ILE A 1 -2.94 -7.54 -9.97
C ILE A 1 -1.55 -7.27 -10.52
N GLY A 2 -1.13 -7.92 -11.61
CA GLY A 2 0.18 -7.68 -12.21
C GLY A 2 0.28 -6.29 -12.85
N GLY A 3 1.51 -5.81 -13.06
CA GLY A 3 1.78 -4.46 -13.57
C GLY A 3 1.82 -3.39 -12.47
N THR A 4 1.96 -2.12 -12.87
CA THR A 4 1.98 -0.98 -11.95
C THR A 4 0.76 -0.11 -12.17
N VAL A 5 0.16 0.40 -11.09
CA VAL A 5 -0.92 1.39 -11.20
C VAL A 5 -0.40 2.63 -11.94
N GLY A 6 -1.15 3.07 -12.96
CA GLY A 6 -0.76 4.13 -13.89
C GLY A 6 -0.37 3.60 -15.27
N ASP A 7 -0.04 2.31 -15.40
CA ASP A 7 0.23 1.69 -16.69
C ASP A 7 -1.07 1.39 -17.45
N ILE A 8 -1.11 1.71 -18.74
CA ILE A 8 -2.28 1.54 -19.61
C ILE A 8 -2.72 0.06 -19.67
N GLU A 9 -1.77 -0.87 -19.64
CA GLU A 9 -2.01 -2.32 -19.68
C GLU A 9 -2.85 -2.82 -18.49
N GLY A 10 -2.77 -2.14 -17.34
CA GLY A 10 -3.47 -2.51 -16.11
C GLY A 10 -4.92 -2.04 -16.04
N LEU A 11 -5.31 -1.03 -16.84
CA LEU A 11 -6.61 -0.35 -16.74
C LEU A 11 -7.82 -1.31 -16.82
N PRO A 12 -7.88 -2.28 -17.74
CA PRO A 12 -9.00 -3.22 -17.79
C PRO A 12 -9.15 -4.07 -16.53
N PHE A 13 -8.03 -4.44 -15.90
CA PHE A 13 -8.04 -5.24 -14.67
C PHE A 13 -8.47 -4.41 -13.46
N LEU A 14 -8.03 -3.15 -13.38
CA LEU A 14 -8.47 -2.23 -12.33
C LEU A 14 -9.97 -1.95 -12.44
N GLU A 15 -10.49 -1.73 -13.64
CA GLU A 15 -11.93 -1.58 -13.86
C GLU A 15 -12.71 -2.85 -13.47
N ALA A 16 -12.19 -4.04 -13.80
CA ALA A 16 -12.84 -5.30 -13.45
C ALA A 16 -12.98 -5.48 -11.92
N ILE A 17 -11.91 -5.21 -11.14
CA ILE A 17 -12.02 -5.31 -9.68
C ILE A 17 -12.88 -4.21 -9.08
N ARG A 18 -12.90 -3.01 -9.69
CA ARG A 18 -13.76 -1.91 -9.28
C ARG A 18 -15.24 -2.28 -9.39
N GLN A 19 -15.63 -2.87 -10.52
CA GLN A 19 -16.99 -3.37 -10.72
C GLN A 19 -17.31 -4.53 -9.78
N LEU A 20 -16.37 -5.45 -9.55
CA LEU A 20 -16.56 -6.55 -8.60
C LEU A 20 -16.88 -6.05 -7.18
N ARG A 21 -16.24 -4.96 -6.72
CA ARG A 21 -16.57 -4.33 -5.44
C ARG A 21 -17.95 -3.66 -5.43
N ASN A 22 -18.41 -3.12 -6.56
CA ASN A 22 -19.77 -2.58 -6.65
C ASN A 22 -20.82 -3.69 -6.48
N ASP A 23 -20.56 -4.87 -7.07
CA ASP A 23 -21.48 -6.01 -7.03
C ASP A 23 -21.50 -6.72 -5.67
N LEU A 24 -20.32 -6.89 -5.05
CA LEU A 24 -20.17 -7.67 -3.82
C LEU A 24 -20.22 -6.82 -2.54
N GLY A 25 -19.97 -5.52 -2.63
CA GLY A 25 -19.89 -4.61 -1.49
C GLY A 25 -18.55 -4.68 -0.74
N ARG A 26 -18.37 -3.75 0.21
CA ARG A 26 -17.14 -3.59 0.99
C ARG A 26 -16.90 -4.74 1.98
N ASP A 27 -17.94 -5.33 2.53
CA ASP A 27 -17.82 -6.41 3.52
C ASP A 27 -17.27 -7.72 2.93
N ARG A 28 -17.23 -7.81 1.59
CA ARG A 28 -16.80 -9.01 0.86
C ARG A 28 -15.62 -8.74 -0.06
N THR A 29 -15.05 -7.54 -0.05
CA THR A 29 -13.94 -7.14 -0.92
C THR A 29 -12.99 -6.19 -0.20
N MET A 30 -11.70 -6.34 -0.47
CA MET A 30 -10.65 -5.48 0.09
C MET A 30 -9.63 -5.17 -1.00
N TYR A 31 -9.15 -3.93 -1.03
CA TYR A 31 -8.03 -3.48 -1.84
C TYR A 31 -6.80 -3.29 -0.97
N MET A 32 -5.78 -4.10 -1.23
CA MET A 32 -4.44 -3.94 -0.68
C MET A 32 -3.52 -3.39 -1.76
N HIS A 33 -2.90 -2.24 -1.49
CA HIS A 33 -2.01 -1.59 -2.44
C HIS A 33 -0.56 -1.64 -1.96
N LEU A 34 0.30 -2.26 -2.76
CA LEU A 34 1.73 -2.39 -2.49
C LEU A 34 2.47 -1.18 -3.08
N THR A 35 3.25 -0.48 -2.26
CA THR A 35 4.06 0.65 -2.70
C THR A 35 5.52 0.52 -2.25
N LEU A 36 6.39 1.36 -2.82
CA LEU A 36 7.80 1.45 -2.43
C LEU A 36 8.06 2.78 -1.70
N LEU A 37 8.76 2.70 -0.58
CA LEU A 37 9.33 3.83 0.15
C LEU A 37 10.84 3.87 -0.11
N PRO A 38 11.31 4.64 -1.11
CA PRO A 38 12.73 4.73 -1.38
C PRO A 38 13.44 5.56 -0.30
N TYR A 39 14.60 5.08 0.13
CA TYR A 39 15.53 5.84 0.96
C TYR A 39 16.44 6.72 0.09
N ILE A 40 16.62 7.98 0.47
CA ILE A 40 17.50 8.93 -0.22
C ILE A 40 18.74 9.18 0.64
N PRO A 41 19.91 8.59 0.31
CA PRO A 41 21.11 8.67 1.15
C PRO A 41 21.59 10.10 1.42
N THR A 42 21.46 10.99 0.44
CA THR A 42 21.89 12.40 0.57
C THR A 42 21.02 13.20 1.53
N ALA A 43 19.77 12.79 1.76
CA ALA A 43 18.83 13.45 2.67
C ALA A 43 18.68 12.70 4.00
N GLY A 44 19.10 11.43 4.07
CA GLY A 44 19.01 10.63 5.28
C GLY A 44 17.59 10.14 5.62
N GLU A 45 16.65 10.14 4.67
CA GLU A 45 15.24 9.86 4.95
C GLU A 45 14.55 8.97 3.89
N LEU A 46 13.49 8.28 4.34
CA LEU A 46 12.53 7.62 3.47
C LEU A 46 11.58 8.65 2.86
N LYS A 47 11.34 8.55 1.55
CA LYS A 47 10.42 9.46 0.85
C LYS A 47 9.05 8.82 0.71
N THR A 48 8.05 9.47 1.28
CA THR A 48 6.64 9.04 1.24
C THR A 48 5.88 9.52 -0.01
N LYS A 49 6.43 10.51 -0.73
CA LYS A 49 5.80 11.12 -1.91
C LYS A 49 5.47 10.12 -3.05
N PRO A 50 6.33 9.15 -3.40
CA PRO A 50 5.97 8.14 -4.41
C PRO A 50 4.75 7.32 -4.03
N THR A 51 4.60 6.95 -2.74
CA THR A 51 3.41 6.26 -2.23
C THR A 51 2.16 7.14 -2.39
N GLN A 52 2.24 8.42 -2.01
CA GLN A 52 1.13 9.36 -2.15
C GLN A 52 0.69 9.52 -3.61
N HIS A 53 1.64 9.63 -4.55
CA HIS A 53 1.33 9.73 -5.97
C HIS A 53 0.69 8.43 -6.50
N SER A 54 1.21 7.28 -6.10
CA SER A 54 0.66 5.99 -6.51
C SER A 54 -0.78 5.78 -6.02
N VAL A 55 -1.09 6.18 -4.77
CA VAL A 55 -2.45 6.17 -4.25
C VAL A 55 -3.34 7.14 -5.03
N LYS A 56 -2.85 8.33 -5.37
CA LYS A 56 -3.60 9.28 -6.20
C LYS A 56 -3.96 8.70 -7.58
N GLU A 57 -3.04 7.98 -8.22
CA GLU A 57 -3.33 7.29 -9.49
C GLU A 57 -4.35 6.17 -9.31
N LEU A 58 -4.31 5.43 -8.19
CA LEU A 58 -5.32 4.42 -7.89
C LEU A 58 -6.71 5.04 -7.65
N LEU A 59 -6.75 6.20 -6.98
CA LEU A 59 -7.98 6.96 -6.76
C LEU A 59 -8.53 7.55 -8.06
N SER A 60 -7.69 7.89 -9.04
CA SER A 60 -8.13 8.45 -10.32
C SER A 60 -8.98 7.45 -11.12
N VAL A 61 -8.77 6.15 -10.91
CA VAL A 61 -9.60 5.07 -11.45
C VAL A 61 -10.73 4.63 -10.51
N GLY A 62 -10.99 5.36 -9.43
CA GLY A 62 -12.10 5.11 -8.51
C GLY A 62 -11.86 4.01 -7.47
N ILE A 63 -10.59 3.71 -7.16
CA ILE A 63 -10.21 2.68 -6.19
C ILE A 63 -9.53 3.35 -4.98
N GLN A 64 -10.18 3.28 -3.81
CA GLN A 64 -9.58 3.66 -2.53
C GLN A 64 -8.96 2.42 -1.88
N PRO A 65 -7.64 2.38 -1.62
CA PRO A 65 -7.04 1.26 -0.90
C PRO A 65 -7.58 1.20 0.53
N ASP A 66 -7.84 -0.01 1.01
CA ASP A 66 -8.20 -0.28 2.40
C ASP A 66 -6.92 -0.50 3.24
N VAL A 67 -5.89 -1.12 2.65
CA VAL A 67 -4.58 -1.36 3.26
C VAL A 67 -3.45 -0.88 2.34
N LEU A 68 -2.43 -0.22 2.92
CA LEU A 68 -1.20 0.14 2.24
C LEU A 68 -0.05 -0.74 2.74
N LEU A 69 0.57 -1.49 1.84
CA LEU A 69 1.75 -2.30 2.14
C LEU A 69 3.00 -1.58 1.64
N CYS A 70 3.72 -0.94 2.55
CA CYS A 70 4.81 -0.03 2.24
C CYS A 70 6.16 -0.73 2.28
N ARG A 71 6.66 -1.18 1.12
CA ARG A 71 7.97 -1.84 1.00
C ARG A 71 9.09 -0.86 1.30
N ALA A 72 10.00 -1.25 2.18
CA ALA A 72 11.16 -0.45 2.58
C ALA A 72 12.34 -1.35 2.96
N ASP A 73 13.55 -0.84 2.82
CA ASP A 73 14.80 -1.53 3.20
C ASP A 73 15.17 -1.30 4.68
N ARG A 74 14.38 -0.49 5.41
CA ARG A 74 14.65 -0.06 6.78
C ARG A 74 13.35 0.32 7.50
N PRO A 75 13.33 0.34 8.85
CA PRO A 75 12.15 0.68 9.62
C PRO A 75 11.51 2.00 9.17
N LEU A 76 10.17 1.99 9.06
CA LEU A 76 9.38 3.18 8.75
C LEU A 76 9.19 4.01 10.03
N PRO A 77 9.70 5.24 10.12
CA PRO A 77 9.44 6.09 11.27
C PRO A 77 7.95 6.40 11.43
N GLU A 78 7.46 6.44 12.67
CA GLU A 78 6.05 6.73 12.99
C GLU A 78 5.55 8.02 12.33
N GLY A 79 6.38 9.07 12.30
CA GLY A 79 6.04 10.34 11.65
C GLY A 79 5.75 10.20 10.15
N GLU A 80 6.51 9.36 9.43
CA GLU A 80 6.25 9.10 8.01
C GLU A 80 5.05 8.16 7.82
N ARG A 81 4.83 7.18 8.71
CA ARG A 81 3.61 6.33 8.72
C ARG A 81 2.35 7.18 8.87
N LYS A 82 2.30 8.05 9.88
CA LYS A 82 1.20 8.98 10.13
C LYS A 82 0.95 9.94 8.96
N LYS A 83 2.02 10.41 8.33
CA LYS A 83 1.94 11.24 7.12
C LYS A 83 1.36 10.46 5.94
N ILE A 84 1.78 9.22 5.70
CA ILE A 84 1.16 8.38 4.66
C ILE A 84 -0.34 8.22 4.93
N SER A 85 -0.71 7.85 6.15
CA SER A 85 -2.10 7.72 6.59
C SER A 85 -2.91 8.98 6.27
N LEU A 86 -2.44 10.14 6.72
CA LEU A 86 -3.12 11.43 6.50
C LEU A 86 -3.29 11.78 5.01
N PHE A 87 -2.24 11.63 4.21
CA PHE A 87 -2.25 12.03 2.80
C PHE A 87 -2.98 11.03 1.89
N CYS A 88 -3.04 9.76 2.30
CA CYS A 88 -3.68 8.69 1.51
C CYS A 88 -5.09 8.36 1.99
N ASN A 89 -5.54 8.97 3.09
CA ASN A 89 -6.84 8.72 3.72
C ASN A 89 -7.06 7.23 4.04
N VAL A 90 -6.05 6.62 4.66
CA VAL A 90 -6.05 5.23 5.15
C VAL A 90 -5.74 5.27 6.64
N ASP A 91 -6.39 4.43 7.45
CA ASP A 91 -6.13 4.38 8.89
C ASP A 91 -4.64 4.07 9.15
N GLU A 92 -4.05 4.70 10.16
CA GLU A 92 -2.62 4.51 10.46
C GLU A 92 -2.29 3.05 10.76
N ARG A 93 -3.23 2.30 11.36
CA ARG A 93 -3.07 0.87 11.61
C ARG A 93 -2.99 0.05 10.33
N ASP A 94 -3.62 0.52 9.25
CA ASP A 94 -3.69 -0.14 7.94
C ASP A 94 -2.59 0.33 6.96
N VAL A 95 -1.65 1.16 7.44
CA VAL A 95 -0.37 1.45 6.77
C VAL A 95 0.69 0.50 7.32
N ILE A 96 0.92 -0.60 6.60
CA ILE A 96 1.74 -1.74 7.04
C ILE A 96 3.17 -1.62 6.48
N PRO A 97 4.20 -1.50 7.33
CA PRO A 97 5.59 -1.60 6.89
C PRO A 97 5.90 -3.00 6.35
N ALA A 98 6.40 -3.07 5.12
CA ALA A 98 6.79 -4.32 4.48
C ALA A 98 8.31 -4.39 4.29
N LEU A 99 9.02 -4.53 5.41
CA LEU A 99 10.48 -4.50 5.43
C LEU A 99 11.10 -5.65 4.63
N ASP A 100 12.24 -5.38 4.01
CA ASP A 100 13.08 -6.42 3.43
C ASP A 100 13.52 -7.42 4.49
N VAL A 101 13.41 -8.70 4.14
CA VAL A 101 13.81 -9.83 4.96
C VAL A 101 14.76 -10.72 4.17
N ASP A 102 15.61 -11.45 4.89
CA ASP A 102 16.63 -12.36 4.35
C ASP A 102 16.05 -13.64 3.72
N THR A 103 14.81 -14.00 4.06
CA THR A 103 14.12 -15.14 3.48
C THR A 103 12.63 -14.91 3.35
N ILE A 104 12.04 -15.44 2.27
CA ILE A 104 10.59 -15.35 2.01
C ILE A 104 9.76 -15.96 3.14
N TYR A 105 10.29 -16.92 3.90
CA TYR A 105 9.60 -17.55 5.03
C TYR A 105 9.40 -16.60 6.22
N ARG A 106 10.15 -15.49 6.30
CA ARG A 106 9.97 -14.47 7.33
C ARG A 106 8.92 -13.44 6.97
N VAL A 107 8.53 -13.33 5.70
CA VAL A 107 7.53 -12.34 5.24
C VAL A 107 6.22 -12.45 6.01
N PRO A 108 5.59 -13.65 6.18
CA PRO A 108 4.34 -13.75 6.92
C PRO A 108 4.49 -13.35 8.39
N LEU A 109 5.61 -13.70 9.03
CA LEU A 109 5.88 -13.35 10.43
C LEU A 109 6.08 -11.84 10.61
N ALA A 110 6.82 -11.22 9.69
CA ALA A 110 7.06 -9.78 9.72
C ALA A 110 5.76 -8.99 9.52
N TYR A 111 4.91 -9.40 8.57
CA TYR A 111 3.64 -8.73 8.32
C TYR A 111 2.63 -8.95 9.44
N HIS A 112 2.62 -10.13 10.06
CA HIS A 112 1.81 -10.41 11.25
C HIS A 112 2.22 -9.52 12.44
N ALA A 113 3.52 -9.33 12.65
CA ALA A 113 4.03 -8.45 13.71
C ALA A 113 3.59 -6.97 13.52
N GLU A 114 3.37 -6.54 12.28
CA GLU A 114 2.84 -5.21 11.94
C GLU A 114 1.30 -5.14 11.91
N GLY A 115 0.62 -6.27 12.14
CA GLY A 115 -0.85 -6.33 12.25
C GLY A 115 -1.60 -6.53 10.93
N LEU A 116 -0.94 -6.94 9.85
CA LEU A 116 -1.59 -7.07 8.52
C LEU A 116 -2.83 -7.99 8.53
N ASP A 117 -2.81 -9.06 9.31
CA ASP A 117 -3.91 -10.03 9.41
C ASP A 117 -5.04 -9.59 10.37
N ALA A 118 -4.81 -8.53 11.14
CA ALA A 118 -5.83 -7.87 11.96
C ALA A 118 -6.35 -6.57 11.33
N SER A 119 -5.78 -6.16 10.19
CA SER A 119 -6.22 -5.01 9.41
C SER A 119 -7.57 -5.27 8.74
N VAL A 120 -8.38 -4.21 8.72
CA VAL A 120 -9.77 -4.13 8.22
C VAL A 120 -10.76 -5.08 8.91
#